data_AF-A0A0F9S9Q9-F1
#
_entry.id   AF-A0A0F9S9Q9-F1
#
_cell.length_a   1.000
_cell.length_b   1.000
_cell.length_c   1.000
_cell.angle_alpha   90.00
_cell.angle_beta   90.00
_cell.angle_gamma   90.00
#
_symmetry.space_group_name_H-M   'P 1'
#
loop_
_entity.id
_entity.type
_entity.pdbx_description
1 polymer ?
#
loop_
_entity_poly.entity_id
_entity_poly.type
_entity_poly.pdbx_seq_one_letter_code
_entity_poly.pdbx_strand_id
1 'polypeptide(L)'
;MRELRKLDLSYYIFNDVCLSLHRSVTYRNTEENIKSCQIDFVVVGPTGIFIIGAKEWVEKILREASQIPLKDVDMAGLVFYIRTVNRFHRKLPIYNVAVMLQKVPIVQYEYVHHLSLKQLYWFILRREGVLSKKSIKKIVRWLTKISNRKPIIRRITK
;
A
#
# COMPACT_ATOMS: atom_id res chain seq x y z
N MET A 1 -2.92 11.98 6.22
CA MET A 1 -1.88 11.93 5.15
C MET A 1 -0.72 12.92 5.27
N ARG A 2 -0.79 13.97 6.13
CA ARG A 2 0.36 14.87 6.42
C ARG A 2 1.59 14.16 7.01
N GLU A 3 1.44 12.99 7.62
CA GLU A 3 2.57 12.22 8.16
C GLU A 3 3.42 11.56 7.06
N LEU A 4 2.81 11.06 5.97
CA LEU A 4 3.57 10.57 4.81
C LEU A 4 4.40 11.68 4.17
N ARG A 5 3.92 12.93 4.28
CA ARG A 5 4.64 14.14 3.91
C ARG A 5 5.85 14.45 4.83
N LYS A 6 6.16 13.65 5.84
CA LYS A 6 7.40 13.76 6.61
C LYS A 6 8.49 12.80 6.12
N LEU A 7 8.17 11.87 5.24
CA LEU A 7 9.16 11.01 4.60
C LEU A 7 10.12 11.85 3.74
N ASP A 8 11.38 11.44 3.74
CA ASP A 8 12.42 12.09 2.95
C ASP A 8 12.26 11.82 1.43
N LEU A 9 13.11 12.47 0.64
CA LEU A 9 13.04 12.46 -0.83
C LEU A 9 13.38 11.13 -1.49
N SER A 10 13.87 10.15 -0.73
CA SER A 10 14.06 8.78 -1.22
C SER A 10 12.75 8.01 -1.35
N TYR A 11 11.65 8.53 -0.78
CA TYR A 11 10.31 7.97 -0.87
C TYR A 11 9.46 8.70 -1.91
N TYR A 12 8.72 7.92 -2.67
CA TYR A 12 7.78 8.35 -3.69
C TYR A 12 6.37 7.97 -3.27
N ILE A 13 5.45 8.93 -3.29
CA ILE A 13 4.06 8.72 -2.88
C ILE A 13 3.15 8.86 -4.10
N PHE A 14 2.37 7.82 -4.35
CA PHE A 14 1.32 7.81 -5.35
C PHE A 14 -0.02 7.77 -4.64
N ASN A 15 -0.97 8.55 -5.14
CA ASN A 15 -2.32 8.57 -4.63
C ASN A 15 -3.24 7.92 -5.65
N ASP A 16 -4.31 7.29 -5.16
CA ASP A 16 -5.42 6.84 -5.99
C ASP A 16 -4.97 5.89 -7.11
N VAL A 17 -4.24 4.84 -6.71
CA VAL A 17 -3.58 3.94 -7.66
C VAL A 17 -4.53 2.82 -8.02
N CYS A 18 -4.89 2.76 -9.30
CA CYS A 18 -5.67 1.67 -9.87
C CYS A 18 -4.76 0.69 -10.61
N LEU A 19 -4.91 -0.62 -10.34
CA LEU A 19 -4.29 -1.67 -11.14
C LEU A 19 -5.30 -2.70 -11.58
N SER A 20 -5.06 -3.22 -12.77
CA SER A 20 -5.74 -4.37 -13.32
C SER A 20 -4.77 -5.50 -13.64
N LEU A 21 -5.30 -6.72 -13.54
CA LEU A 21 -4.71 -7.96 -14.03
C LEU A 21 -5.25 -8.26 -15.42
N HIS A 22 -4.45 -8.95 -16.25
CA HIS A 22 -4.93 -9.44 -17.54
C HIS A 22 -6.03 -10.50 -17.36
N ARG A 23 -5.83 -11.43 -16.42
CA ARG A 23 -6.79 -12.47 -16.05
C ARG A 23 -7.20 -12.26 -14.59
N SER A 24 -8.47 -12.50 -14.28
CA SER A 24 -8.93 -12.47 -12.90
C SER A 24 -8.26 -13.57 -12.08
N VAL A 25 -8.11 -13.32 -10.78
CA VAL A 25 -7.59 -14.29 -9.81
C VAL A 25 -8.60 -14.42 -8.68
N THR A 26 -8.88 -15.65 -8.27
CA THR A 26 -9.80 -15.94 -7.17
C THR A 26 -9.12 -15.66 -5.83
N TYR A 27 -9.77 -14.84 -5.01
CA TYR A 27 -9.35 -14.56 -3.64
C TYR A 27 -9.72 -15.73 -2.73
N ARG A 28 -8.71 -16.37 -2.15
CA ARG A 28 -8.87 -17.65 -1.44
C ARG A 28 -9.86 -17.60 -0.28
N ASN A 29 -10.00 -16.47 0.40
CA ASN A 29 -10.82 -16.38 1.60
C ASN A 29 -12.31 -16.17 1.32
N THR A 30 -12.70 -15.76 0.10
CA THR A 30 -14.11 -15.44 -0.21
C THR A 30 -14.57 -15.90 -1.60
N GLU A 31 -13.75 -16.66 -2.33
CA GLU A 31 -14.03 -17.12 -3.70
C GLU A 31 -14.33 -16.01 -4.72
N GLU A 32 -14.02 -14.76 -4.39
CA GLU A 32 -14.29 -13.61 -5.26
C GLU A 32 -13.22 -13.47 -6.34
N ASN A 33 -13.65 -13.15 -7.56
CA ASN A 33 -12.73 -12.93 -8.68
C ASN A 33 -12.24 -11.48 -8.71
N ILE A 34 -10.95 -11.29 -8.46
CA ILE A 34 -10.29 -9.99 -8.51
C ILE A 34 -9.70 -9.79 -9.91
N LYS A 35 -10.20 -8.80 -10.64
CA LYS A 35 -9.59 -8.34 -11.91
C LYS A 35 -8.84 -7.03 -11.75
N SER A 36 -9.27 -6.17 -10.83
CA SER A 36 -8.66 -4.88 -10.56
C SER A 36 -8.84 -4.47 -9.11
N CYS A 37 -7.99 -3.55 -8.66
CA CYS A 37 -8.06 -2.93 -7.35
C CYS A 37 -7.75 -1.44 -7.45
N GLN A 38 -8.28 -0.67 -6.50
CA GLN A 38 -7.92 0.72 -6.28
C GLN A 38 -7.43 0.84 -4.83
N ILE A 39 -6.37 1.62 -4.62
CA ILE A 39 -5.82 1.84 -3.28
C ILE A 39 -5.48 3.31 -3.07
N ASP A 40 -5.68 3.78 -1.85
CA ASP A 40 -5.53 5.20 -1.51
C ASP A 40 -4.10 5.68 -1.72
N PHE A 41 -3.10 4.96 -1.18
CA PHE A 41 -1.69 5.30 -1.35
C PHE A 41 -0.81 4.11 -1.69
N VAL A 42 0.18 4.38 -2.52
CA VAL A 42 1.35 3.53 -2.69
C VAL A 42 2.59 4.34 -2.36
N VAL A 43 3.36 3.87 -1.40
CA VAL A 43 4.65 4.48 -1.05
C VAL A 43 5.77 3.55 -1.52
N VAL A 44 6.73 4.08 -2.25
CA VAL A 44 7.90 3.34 -2.75
C VAL A 44 9.16 4.01 -2.25
N GLY A 45 10.02 3.27 -1.56
CA GLY A 45 11.30 3.79 -1.08
C GLY A 45 12.32 2.68 -0.82
N PRO A 46 13.45 3.02 -0.16
CA PRO A 46 14.52 2.07 0.14
C PRO A 46 14.05 0.85 0.93
N THR A 47 13.07 1.04 1.82
CA THR A 47 12.58 0.00 2.73
C THR A 47 11.47 -0.88 2.14
N GLY A 48 10.96 -0.54 0.95
CA GLY A 48 10.03 -1.37 0.20
C GLY A 48 8.90 -0.61 -0.46
N ILE A 49 7.82 -1.35 -0.75
CA ILE A 49 6.57 -0.85 -1.33
C ILE A 49 5.47 -1.02 -0.28
N PHE A 50 4.73 0.03 0.01
CA PHE A 50 3.66 0.03 1.00
C PHE A 50 2.34 0.31 0.30
N ILE A 51 1.42 -0.65 0.39
CA ILE A 51 0.05 -0.58 -0.14
C ILE A 51 -0.84 -0.13 1.03
N ILE A 52 -1.28 1.11 0.99
CA ILE A 52 -1.87 1.77 2.15
C ILE A 52 -3.32 2.13 1.87
N GLY A 53 -4.24 1.50 2.61
CA GLY A 53 -5.64 1.93 2.70
C GLY A 53 -5.85 2.80 3.93
N ALA A 54 -6.44 3.98 3.76
CA ALA A 54 -6.88 4.83 4.86
C ALA A 54 -8.29 4.42 5.28
N LYS A 55 -8.50 4.23 6.58
CA LYS A 55 -9.79 3.78 7.12
C LYS A 55 -10.31 4.74 8.18
N GLU A 56 -11.57 5.10 8.04
CA GLU A 56 -12.34 5.85 9.02
C GLU A 56 -13.42 4.94 9.60
N TRP A 57 -13.13 4.29 10.73
CA TRP A 57 -14.11 3.45 11.42
C TRP A 57 -14.74 4.21 12.57
N VAL A 58 -16.07 4.23 12.59
CA VAL A 58 -16.86 4.68 13.74
C VAL A 58 -16.81 3.60 14.82
N GLU A 59 -16.66 3.96 16.09
CA GLU A 59 -16.54 3.01 17.21
C GLU A 59 -17.66 1.95 17.25
N LYS A 60 -18.87 2.30 16.81
CA LYS A 60 -20.01 1.38 16.72
C LYS A 60 -19.71 0.19 15.78
N ILE A 61 -19.14 0.47 14.60
CA ILE A 61 -18.78 -0.56 13.62
C ILE A 61 -17.67 -1.47 14.18
N LEU A 62 -16.72 -0.93 14.94
CA LEU A 62 -15.65 -1.73 15.54
C LEU A 62 -16.13 -2.65 16.67
N ARG A 63 -17.25 -2.31 17.33
CA ARG A 63 -17.85 -3.13 18.40
C ARG A 63 -18.76 -4.23 17.84
N GLU A 64 -19.43 -3.96 16.72
CA GLU A 64 -20.41 -4.85 16.12
C GLU A 64 -19.82 -5.75 15.02
N ALA A 65 -18.71 -5.34 14.38
CA ALA A 65 -18.06 -6.12 13.35
C ALA A 65 -17.19 -7.24 13.96
N SER A 66 -17.55 -8.48 13.67
CA SER A 66 -16.71 -9.66 13.96
C SER A 66 -15.40 -9.68 13.16
N GLN A 67 -15.32 -8.92 12.06
CA GLN A 67 -14.12 -8.75 11.22
C GLN A 67 -14.02 -7.32 10.68
N ILE A 68 -12.83 -6.73 10.73
CA ILE A 68 -12.57 -5.43 10.10
C ILE A 68 -12.44 -5.67 8.58
N PRO A 69 -13.20 -4.96 7.71
CA PRO A 69 -13.17 -5.20 6.28
C PRO A 69 -11.94 -4.53 5.65
N LEU A 70 -10.79 -5.19 5.83
CA LEU A 70 -9.48 -4.83 5.25
C LEU A 70 -9.14 -5.63 4.00
N LYS A 71 -10.12 -6.40 3.53
CA LYS A 71 -10.05 -7.24 2.34
C LYS A 71 -9.59 -6.44 1.13
N ASP A 72 -10.06 -5.21 0.96
CA ASP A 72 -9.66 -4.35 -0.15
C ASP A 72 -8.15 -4.06 -0.16
N VAL A 73 -7.54 -3.82 1.00
CA VAL A 73 -6.09 -3.61 1.13
C VAL A 73 -5.33 -4.90 0.82
N ASP A 74 -5.81 -6.04 1.30
CA ASP A 74 -5.19 -7.34 1.06
C ASP A 74 -5.27 -7.77 -0.42
N MET A 75 -6.45 -7.62 -1.02
CA MET A 75 -6.68 -7.85 -2.44
C MET A 75 -5.80 -6.93 -3.30
N ALA A 76 -5.67 -5.65 -2.93
CA ALA A 76 -4.74 -4.75 -3.60
C ALA A 76 -3.30 -5.27 -3.49
N GLY A 77 -2.86 -5.66 -2.29
CA GLY A 77 -1.56 -6.27 -2.07
C GLY A 77 -1.28 -7.46 -2.99
N LEU A 78 -2.24 -8.37 -3.14
CA LEU A 78 -2.15 -9.52 -4.03
C LEU A 78 -2.02 -9.11 -5.50
N VAL A 79 -2.83 -8.16 -5.97
CA VAL A 79 -2.75 -7.64 -7.34
C VAL A 79 -1.38 -7.01 -7.60
N PHE A 80 -0.87 -6.21 -6.65
CA PHE A 80 0.46 -5.63 -6.74
C PHE A 80 1.55 -6.69 -6.77
N TYR A 81 1.46 -7.71 -5.93
CA TYR A 81 2.39 -8.83 -5.92
C TYR A 81 2.45 -9.53 -7.28
N ILE A 82 1.31 -9.92 -7.84
CA ILE A 82 1.24 -10.58 -9.15
C ILE A 82 1.83 -9.68 -10.24
N ARG A 83 1.45 -8.41 -10.27
CA ARG A 83 1.92 -7.45 -11.28
C ARG A 83 3.42 -7.22 -11.19
N THR A 84 3.97 -7.12 -9.98
CA THR A 84 5.39 -6.88 -9.77
C THR A 84 6.23 -8.13 -10.08
N VAL A 85 5.78 -9.32 -9.70
CA VAL A 85 6.45 -10.58 -10.06
C VAL A 85 6.49 -10.74 -11.58
N ASN A 86 5.37 -10.55 -12.28
CA ASN A 86 5.32 -10.66 -13.74
C ASN A 86 6.18 -9.59 -14.45
N ARG A 87 6.30 -8.40 -13.87
CA ARG A 87 7.03 -7.27 -14.48
C ARG A 87 8.52 -7.29 -14.20
N PHE A 88 8.92 -7.71 -13.01
CA PHE A 88 10.30 -7.60 -12.51
C PHE A 88 10.98 -8.96 -12.31
N HIS A 89 10.26 -10.06 -12.53
CA HIS A 89 10.74 -11.44 -12.42
C HIS A 89 11.41 -11.76 -11.07
N ARG A 90 10.95 -11.11 -10.00
CA ARG A 90 11.41 -11.34 -8.62
C ARG A 90 10.36 -10.90 -7.61
N LYS A 91 10.42 -11.46 -6.40
CA LYS A 91 9.62 -10.98 -5.27
C LYS A 91 10.15 -9.63 -4.79
N LEU A 92 9.26 -8.66 -4.59
CA LEU A 92 9.58 -7.36 -4.00
C LEU A 92 9.03 -7.30 -2.58
N PRO A 93 9.67 -6.52 -1.68
CA PRO A 93 9.14 -6.27 -0.34
C PRO A 93 7.89 -5.39 -0.43
N ILE A 94 6.73 -6.03 -0.38
CA ILE A 94 5.41 -5.38 -0.42
C ILE A 94 4.75 -5.55 0.95
N TYR A 95 4.25 -4.46 1.50
CA TYR A 95 3.61 -4.45 2.81
C TYR A 95 2.20 -3.86 2.68
N ASN A 96 1.20 -4.63 3.11
CA ASN A 96 -0.19 -4.20 3.16
C ASN A 96 -0.46 -3.50 4.49
N VAL A 97 -0.99 -2.28 4.43
CA VAL A 97 -1.16 -1.44 5.61
C VAL A 97 -2.54 -0.79 5.60
N ALA A 98 -3.29 -1.00 6.68
CA ALA A 98 -4.49 -0.25 6.98
C ALA A 98 -4.14 0.84 7.99
N VAL A 99 -4.28 2.09 7.57
CA VAL A 99 -4.01 3.26 8.41
C VAL A 99 -5.32 3.78 8.97
N MET A 100 -5.47 3.68 10.28
CA MET A 100 -6.66 4.13 10.99
C MET A 100 -6.52 5.63 11.28
N LEU A 101 -7.48 6.43 10.79
CA LEU A 101 -7.46 7.89 10.96
C LEU A 101 -7.97 8.36 12.33
N GLN A 102 -8.73 7.51 13.03
CA GLN A 102 -9.29 7.80 14.35
C GLN A 102 -8.69 6.89 15.43
N LYS A 103 -9.28 5.70 15.65
CA LYS A 103 -8.84 4.73 16.66
C LYS A 103 -8.35 3.45 16.00
N VAL A 104 -7.24 2.90 16.49
CA VAL A 104 -6.75 1.60 16.04
C VAL A 104 -7.52 0.51 16.79
N PRO A 105 -8.23 -0.41 16.09
CA PRO A 105 -8.93 -1.50 16.75
C PRO A 105 -7.96 -2.52 17.35
N ILE A 106 -8.39 -3.20 18.41
CA ILE A 106 -7.61 -4.23 19.12
C ILE A 106 -7.52 -5.51 18.27
N VAL A 107 -8.49 -5.73 17.38
CA VAL A 107 -8.55 -6.92 16.50
C VAL A 107 -7.45 -6.86 15.43
N GLN A 108 -6.76 -7.99 15.24
CA GLN A 108 -5.70 -8.16 14.24
C GLN A 108 -6.24 -8.85 12.98
N TYR A 109 -5.65 -8.53 11.82
CA TYR A 109 -5.93 -9.18 10.53
C TYR A 109 -4.61 -9.75 10.00
N GLU A 110 -4.61 -11.03 9.61
CA GLU A 110 -3.39 -11.83 9.40
C GLU A 110 -2.43 -11.22 8.36
N TYR A 111 -2.96 -10.54 7.35
CA TYR A 111 -2.20 -10.03 6.20
C TYR A 111 -2.14 -8.50 6.10
N VAL A 112 -2.69 -7.75 7.06
CA VAL A 112 -2.76 -6.29 7.00
C VAL A 112 -2.29 -5.68 8.31
N HIS A 113 -1.31 -4.77 8.25
CA HIS A 113 -0.85 -4.05 9.44
C HIS A 113 -1.82 -2.92 9.81
N HIS A 114 -2.32 -2.90 11.04
CA HIS A 114 -3.24 -1.87 11.54
C HIS A 114 -2.44 -0.81 12.28
N LEU A 115 -2.33 0.40 11.72
CA LEU A 115 -1.46 1.44 12.26
C LEU A 115 -2.19 2.77 12.40
N SER A 116 -1.90 3.51 13.47
CA SER A 116 -2.16 4.94 13.50
C SER A 116 -1.25 5.67 12.51
N LEU A 117 -1.59 6.93 12.18
CA LEU A 117 -0.76 7.78 11.32
C LEU A 117 0.69 7.94 11.84
N LYS A 118 0.88 8.03 13.16
CA LYS A 118 2.22 8.14 13.77
C LYS A 118 3.00 6.83 13.67
N GLN A 119 2.32 5.69 13.85
CA GLN A 119 2.93 4.38 13.71
C GLN A 119 3.31 4.06 12.27
N LEU A 120 2.52 4.51 11.29
CA LEU A 120 2.82 4.34 9.86
C LEU A 120 4.19 4.90 9.48
N TYR A 121 4.51 6.12 9.94
CA TYR A 121 5.79 6.74 9.66
C TYR A 121 6.97 5.89 10.15
N TRP A 122 6.94 5.47 11.41
CA TRP A 122 7.98 4.63 11.99
C TRP A 122 8.02 3.23 11.39
N PHE A 123 6.87 2.68 11.03
CA PHE A 123 6.75 1.39 10.36
C PHE A 123 7.45 1.39 9.00
N ILE A 124 7.32 2.48 8.23
CA ILE A 124 8.01 2.62 6.93
C ILE A 124 9.53 2.73 7.13
N LEU A 125 9.99 3.50 8.12
CA LEU A 125 11.40 3.80 8.31
C LEU A 125 12.23 2.71 9.00
N ARG A 126 11.63 1.93 9.91
CA ARG A 126 12.35 0.91 10.70
C ARG A 126 12.57 -0.41 9.96
N ARG A 127 11.96 -0.57 8.79
CA ARG A 127 12.19 -1.73 7.92
C ARG A 127 13.61 -1.66 7.36
N GLU A 128 14.28 -2.80 7.31
CA GLU A 128 15.60 -2.86 6.68
C GLU A 128 15.50 -2.49 5.20
N GLY A 129 16.44 -1.70 4.70
CA GLY A 129 16.45 -1.26 3.29
C GLY A 129 16.67 -2.44 2.35
N VAL A 130 15.69 -2.75 1.49
CA VAL A 130 15.74 -3.90 0.56
C VAL A 130 15.79 -3.48 -0.92
N LEU A 131 15.50 -2.21 -1.25
CA LEU A 131 15.43 -1.73 -2.62
C LEU A 131 16.57 -0.76 -2.97
N SER A 132 17.34 -1.11 -3.99
CA SER A 132 18.34 -0.21 -4.57
C SER A 132 17.70 0.98 -5.30
N LYS A 133 18.40 2.12 -5.35
CA LYS A 133 17.96 3.33 -6.09
C LYS A 133 17.54 3.02 -7.55
N LYS A 134 18.26 2.12 -8.23
CA LYS A 134 17.93 1.67 -9.59
C LYS A 134 16.59 0.93 -9.63
N SER A 135 16.32 0.07 -8.64
CA SER A 135 15.05 -0.65 -8.52
C SER A 135 13.90 0.29 -8.24
N ILE A 136 14.06 1.20 -7.29
CA ILE A 136 13.07 2.26 -6.96
C ILE A 136 12.71 3.04 -8.22
N LYS A 137 13.72 3.52 -8.98
CA LYS A 137 13.48 4.28 -10.21
C LYS A 137 12.72 3.47 -11.28
N LYS A 138 12.96 2.16 -11.38
CA LYS A 138 12.20 1.28 -12.29
C LYS A 138 10.74 1.13 -11.84
N ILE A 139 10.50 0.91 -10.55
CA ILE A 139 9.16 0.76 -9.95
C ILE A 139 8.37 2.07 -10.11
N VAL A 140 8.98 3.21 -9.76
CA VAL A 140 8.38 4.54 -9.90
C VAL A 140 8.01 4.81 -11.36
N ARG A 141 8.92 4.55 -12.31
CA ARG A 141 8.60 4.72 -13.74
C ARG A 141 7.45 3.83 -14.20
N TRP A 142 7.37 2.61 -13.70
CA TRP A 142 6.27 1.70 -14.01
C TRP A 142 4.95 2.23 -13.44
N LEU A 143 4.91 2.59 -12.15
CA LEU A 143 3.74 3.17 -11.49
C LEU A 143 3.25 4.45 -12.17
N THR A 144 4.16 5.36 -12.56
CA THR A 144 3.79 6.58 -13.29
C THR A 144 3.12 6.30 -14.64
N LYS A 145 3.42 5.18 -15.30
CA LYS A 145 2.79 4.80 -16.57
C LYS A 145 1.38 4.22 -16.40
N ILE A 146 1.08 3.65 -15.23
CA ILE A 146 -0.20 2.99 -14.96
C ILE A 146 -1.12 3.86 -14.10
N SER A 147 -0.55 4.81 -13.36
CA SER A 147 -1.30 5.79 -12.58
C SER A 147 -1.77 6.90 -13.49
N ASN A 148 -3.08 7.18 -13.49
CA ASN A 148 -3.66 8.35 -14.16
C ASN A 148 -3.15 9.67 -13.57
N ARG A 149 -2.54 9.64 -12.38
CA ARG A 149 -1.97 10.81 -11.71
C ARG A 149 -0.46 10.67 -11.57
N LYS A 150 0.28 11.76 -11.82
CA LYS A 150 1.73 11.80 -11.57
C LYS A 150 1.99 11.59 -10.07
N PRO A 151 3.04 10.84 -9.68
CA PRO A 151 3.44 10.75 -8.28
C PRO A 151 3.69 12.13 -7.70
N ILE A 152 3.42 12.29 -6.40
CA ILE A 152 3.87 13.46 -5.65
C ILE A 152 5.38 13.32 -5.48
N ILE A 153 6.13 13.81 -6.47
CA ILE A 153 7.58 13.93 -6.42
C ILE A 153 7.92 15.28 -5.82
N ARG A 154 8.59 15.27 -4.68
CA ARG A 154 9.14 16.50 -4.10
C ARG A 154 10.48 16.79 -4.75
N ARG A 155 10.59 17.95 -5.37
CA ARG A 155 11.89 18.54 -5.77
C ARG A 155 12.35 19.46 -4.65
N ILE A 156 13.65 19.43 -4.35
CA ILE A 156 14.28 20.51 -3.58
C ILE A 156 14.20 21.74 -4.49
N THR A 157 13.39 22.73 -4.13
CA THR A 157 13.69 24.11 -4.52
C THR A 157 14.94 24.48 -3.75
N LYS A 158 16.07 24.52 -4.46
CA LYS A 158 17.27 25.22 -3.98
C LYS A 158 16.96 26.71 -3.93
#